data_AF-A8WQ65-F1
#
_entry.id   AF-A8WQ65-F1
#
_cell.length_a   1.000
_cell.length_b   1.000
_cell.length_c   1.000
_cell.angle_alpha   90.00
_cell.angle_beta   90.00
_cell.angle_gamma   90.00
#
_symmetry.space_group_name_H-M   'P 1'
#
loop_
_entity.id
_entity.type
_entity.pdbx_description
1 polymer ?
#
loop_
_entity_poly.entity_id
_entity_poly.type
_entity_poly.pdbx_seq_one_letter_code
_entity_poly.pdbx_strand_id
1 'polypeptide(L)'
;MFIKPSAILKTDCKIDNTLDNILGQLLYLDSRRTTILMSKFFYENPGLSDIIGRKKMAIVTQTTNYQLTDEDWRFFGMYTTVDFLLNLDFMEQLDVEDKITLLKIFAAKATMLFTSLRTMRGKNEKLITPGGHEILPDALSEFFDVSLEFLREIRSLLVNKIIELNITTEKLLLVTVILFFDPAICTLSGGCATIVTSKQGAYTSALFQ
;
A
#
# COMPACT_ATOMS: atom_id res chain seq x y z
N MET A 1 1.73 -5.20 21.79
CA MET A 1 0.29 -4.91 21.99
C MET A 1 -0.10 -3.88 20.96
N PHE A 2 -0.86 -4.25 19.93
CA PHE A 2 -1.25 -3.35 18.85
C PHE A 2 -2.56 -2.65 19.24
N ILE A 3 -2.48 -1.38 19.64
CA ILE A 3 -3.66 -0.55 19.86
C ILE A 3 -4.19 -0.15 18.47
N LYS A 4 -5.45 -0.45 18.20
CA LYS A 4 -6.10 -0.15 16.91
C LYS A 4 -6.56 1.32 16.86
N PRO A 5 -6.20 2.09 15.82
CA PRO A 5 -6.58 3.50 15.70
C PRO A 5 -8.08 3.77 15.52
N SER A 6 -8.86 2.80 15.01
CA SER A 6 -10.32 2.92 14.86
C SER A 6 -11.05 3.16 16.20
N ALA A 7 -10.38 2.88 17.33
CA ALA A 7 -10.86 3.22 18.66
C ALA A 7 -10.49 4.65 19.12
N ILE A 8 -9.47 5.27 18.52
CA ILE A 8 -8.90 6.57 18.94
C ILE A 8 -9.63 7.75 18.27
N LEU A 9 -10.19 7.56 17.07
CA LEU A 9 -10.80 8.63 16.27
C LEU A 9 -12.33 8.78 16.45
N LYS A 10 -12.94 8.12 17.45
CA LYS A 10 -14.41 8.16 17.67
C LYS A 10 -14.94 9.37 18.44
N THR A 11 -14.15 10.44 18.62
CA THR A 11 -14.60 11.65 19.33
C THR A 11 -15.08 12.76 18.38
N ASP A 12 -16.29 13.22 18.67
CA ASP A 12 -17.19 14.13 17.95
C ASP A 12 -16.60 15.45 17.39
N CYS A 13 -16.81 15.69 16.08
CA CYS A 13 -17.38 16.93 15.52
C CYS A 13 -17.74 16.69 14.04
N LYS A 14 -18.91 17.15 13.57
CA LYS A 14 -19.48 16.75 12.28
C LYS A 14 -19.14 17.77 11.19
N ILE A 15 -18.61 17.27 10.07
CA ILE A 15 -18.37 17.91 8.77
C ILE A 15 -16.90 18.31 8.51
N ASP A 16 -16.31 19.35 9.13
CA ASP A 16 -14.88 19.71 8.88
C ASP A 16 -13.89 18.61 9.32
N ASN A 17 -14.21 17.88 10.39
CA ASN A 17 -13.37 16.78 10.87
C ASN A 17 -13.34 15.56 9.92
N THR A 18 -14.20 15.47 8.90
CA THR A 18 -14.30 14.23 8.11
C THR A 18 -13.10 14.06 7.18
N LEU A 19 -12.71 15.13 6.47
CA LEU A 19 -11.55 15.13 5.59
C LEU A 19 -10.26 14.99 6.41
N ASP A 20 -10.12 15.80 7.45
CA ASP A 20 -8.95 15.78 8.34
C ASP A 20 -8.78 14.43 9.04
N ASN A 21 -9.88 13.78 9.45
CA ASN A 21 -9.80 12.43 10.02
C ASN A 21 -9.40 11.38 8.98
N ILE A 22 -9.96 11.44 7.77
CA ILE A 22 -9.59 10.53 6.68
C ILE A 22 -8.10 10.69 6.35
N LEU A 23 -7.67 11.92 6.08
CA LEU A 23 -6.27 12.21 5.75
C LEU A 23 -5.34 11.87 6.90
N GLY A 24 -5.69 12.25 8.14
CA GLY A 24 -4.95 11.93 9.35
C GLY A 24 -4.76 10.42 9.52
N GLN A 25 -5.81 9.63 9.30
CA GLN A 25 -5.72 8.17 9.33
C GLN A 25 -4.79 7.64 8.23
N LEU A 26 -4.97 8.09 6.98
CA LEU A 26 -4.16 7.60 5.86
C LEU A 26 -2.68 7.96 6.03
N LEU A 27 -2.38 9.19 6.45
CA LEU A 27 -1.02 9.65 6.74
C LEU A 27 -0.39 8.86 7.88
N TYR A 28 -1.15 8.58 8.95
CA TYR A 28 -0.68 7.73 10.04
C TYR A 28 -0.35 6.32 9.55
N LEU A 29 -1.23 5.71 8.74
CA LEU A 29 -0.99 4.39 8.18
C LEU A 29 0.22 4.38 7.23
N ASP A 30 0.39 5.41 6.39
CA ASP A 30 1.55 5.58 5.48
C ASP A 30 2.87 5.72 6.24
N SER A 31 2.86 6.53 7.31
CA SER A 31 4.01 6.72 8.19
C SER A 31 4.39 5.44 8.92
N ARG A 32 3.40 4.73 9.47
CA ARG A 32 3.60 3.42 10.11
C ARG A 32 4.15 2.41 9.11
N ARG A 33 3.56 2.32 7.91
CA ARG A 33 4.02 1.44 6.82
C ARG A 33 5.48 1.71 6.49
N THR A 34 5.83 2.98 6.24
CA THR A 34 7.18 3.39 5.86
C THR A 34 8.17 3.10 6.99
N THR A 35 7.82 3.40 8.24
CA THR A 35 8.67 3.11 9.40
C THR A 35 8.97 1.62 9.50
N ILE A 36 7.94 0.77 9.37
CA ILE A 36 8.12 -0.67 9.41
C ILE A 36 9.03 -1.09 8.26
N LEU A 37 8.70 -0.71 7.02
CA LEU A 37 9.46 -1.04 5.81
C LEU A 37 10.95 -0.72 5.94
N MET A 38 11.31 0.43 6.51
CA MET A 38 12.70 0.89 6.61
C MET A 38 13.47 0.31 7.80
N SER A 39 12.82 -0.36 8.76
CA SER A 39 13.46 -0.73 10.03
C SER A 39 13.24 -2.17 10.46
N LYS A 40 12.43 -2.95 9.74
CA LYS A 40 11.99 -4.28 10.16
C LYS A 40 12.01 -5.28 9.01
N PHE A 41 12.07 -6.55 9.36
CA PHE A 41 11.90 -7.68 8.43
C PHE A 41 11.44 -8.94 9.17
N PHE A 42 11.16 -10.00 8.41
CA PHE A 42 10.86 -11.35 8.91
C PHE A 42 11.88 -12.35 8.37
N TYR A 43 12.22 -13.36 9.16
CA TYR A 43 12.85 -14.59 8.65
C TYR A 43 11.81 -15.57 8.08
N GLU A 44 10.56 -15.44 8.53
CA GLU A 44 9.43 -16.24 8.08
C GLU A 44 8.84 -15.65 6.77
N ASN A 45 8.27 -16.51 5.92
CA ASN A 45 7.56 -16.11 4.71
C ASN A 45 6.05 -16.45 4.85
N PRO A 46 5.29 -15.66 5.62
CA PRO A 46 3.87 -15.90 5.86
C PRO A 46 3.03 -15.74 4.58
N GLY A 47 2.03 -16.60 4.43
CA GLY A 47 1.03 -16.45 3.38
C GLY A 47 0.05 -15.31 3.68
N LEU A 48 -0.73 -14.90 2.68
CA LEU A 48 -1.76 -13.88 2.85
C LEU A 48 -2.75 -14.22 3.98
N SER A 49 -3.15 -15.48 4.11
CA SER A 49 -4.05 -15.94 5.18
C SER A 49 -3.43 -15.83 6.57
N ASP A 50 -2.12 -16.06 6.71
CA ASP A 50 -1.41 -15.87 7.99
C ASP A 50 -1.41 -14.39 8.40
N ILE A 51 -1.22 -13.49 7.42
CA ILE A 51 -1.22 -12.03 7.63
C ILE A 51 -2.63 -11.56 8.01
N ILE A 52 -3.67 -12.00 7.29
CA ILE A 52 -5.07 -11.66 7.58
C ILE A 52 -5.47 -12.19 8.97
N GLY A 53 -5.07 -13.42 9.30
CA GLY A 53 -5.28 -14.04 10.60
C GLY A 53 -4.46 -13.41 11.74
N ARG A 54 -3.60 -12.43 11.44
CA ARG A 54 -2.70 -11.77 12.39
C ARG A 54 -1.88 -12.78 13.20
N LYS A 55 -1.40 -13.83 12.53
CA LYS A 55 -0.51 -14.82 13.12
C LYS A 55 0.68 -14.12 13.78
N LYS A 56 1.05 -14.57 14.99
CA LYS A 56 2.23 -14.04 15.67
C LYS A 56 3.46 -14.45 14.86
N MET A 57 4.19 -13.45 14.38
CA MET A 57 5.42 -13.61 13.59
C MET A 57 6.56 -12.87 14.30
N ALA A 58 7.77 -13.40 14.25
CA ALA A 58 8.93 -12.76 14.85
C ALA A 58 9.42 -11.60 13.98
N ILE A 59 9.02 -10.37 14.32
CA ILE A 59 9.53 -9.15 13.68
C ILE A 59 10.94 -8.87 14.18
N VAL A 60 11.88 -8.74 13.26
CA VAL A 60 13.29 -8.44 13.55
C VAL A 60 13.59 -7.01 13.15
N THR A 61 14.33 -6.30 13.99
CA THR A 61 14.82 -4.94 13.66
C THR A 61 16.02 -5.04 12.75
N GLN A 62 16.00 -4.28 11.66
CA GLN A 62 17.12 -4.17 10.75
C GLN A 62 18.33 -3.58 11.49
N THR A 63 19.47 -4.23 11.36
CA THR A 63 20.76 -3.74 11.86
C THR A 63 21.68 -3.48 10.67
N THR A 64 22.73 -2.69 10.87
CA THR A 64 23.76 -2.44 9.85
C THR A 64 24.49 -3.70 9.38
N ASN A 65 24.38 -4.79 10.13
CA ASN A 65 25.15 -6.02 9.92
C ASN A 65 24.44 -7.04 9.03
N TYR A 66 23.17 -6.81 8.70
CA TYR A 66 22.38 -7.70 7.86
C TYR A 66 21.78 -6.90 6.70
N GLN A 67 22.21 -7.22 5.49
CA GLN A 67 21.64 -6.64 4.27
C GLN A 67 20.52 -7.53 3.76
N LEU A 68 19.33 -6.93 3.62
CA LEU A 68 18.17 -7.57 3.04
C LEU A 68 18.39 -7.76 1.54
N THR A 69 18.03 -8.96 1.06
CA THR A 69 18.05 -9.30 -0.36
C THR A 69 16.94 -8.58 -1.13
N ASP A 70 16.97 -8.63 -2.46
CA ASP A 70 15.89 -8.12 -3.30
C ASP A 70 14.54 -8.79 -2.99
N GLU A 71 14.56 -10.08 -2.71
CA GLU A 71 13.37 -10.85 -2.37
C GLU A 71 12.79 -10.40 -1.02
N ASP A 72 13.65 -10.15 -0.03
CA ASP A 72 13.24 -9.60 1.26
C ASP A 72 12.56 -8.23 1.10
N TRP A 73 13.16 -7.34 0.29
CA TRP A 73 12.58 -6.01 0.04
C TRP A 73 11.24 -6.08 -0.68
N ARG A 74 11.11 -6.97 -1.68
CA ARG A 74 9.84 -7.16 -2.40
C ARG A 74 8.77 -7.73 -1.49
N PHE A 75 9.11 -8.78 -0.73
CA PHE A 75 8.22 -9.40 0.23
C PHE A 75 7.75 -8.38 1.27
N PHE A 76 8.68 -7.63 1.86
CA PHE A 76 8.35 -6.72 2.94
C PHE A 76 7.62 -5.45 2.45
N GLY A 77 7.91 -5.01 1.23
CA GLY A 77 7.11 -3.99 0.53
C GLY A 77 5.65 -4.43 0.35
N MET A 78 5.43 -5.69 -0.05
CA MET A 78 4.09 -6.27 -0.16
C MET A 78 3.43 -6.42 1.22
N TYR A 79 4.14 -6.97 2.21
CA TYR A 79 3.63 -7.16 3.57
C TYR A 79 3.14 -5.85 4.19
N THR A 80 3.98 -4.81 4.14
CA THR A 80 3.62 -3.51 4.73
C THR A 80 2.46 -2.85 3.98
N THR A 81 2.35 -3.08 2.67
CA THR A 81 1.19 -2.65 1.86
C THR A 81 -0.10 -3.39 2.28
N VAL A 82 -0.03 -4.70 2.45
CA VAL A 82 -1.17 -5.50 2.94
C VAL A 82 -1.56 -5.07 4.34
N ASP A 83 -0.61 -4.82 5.24
CA ASP A 83 -0.89 -4.29 6.58
C ASP A 83 -1.53 -2.89 6.51
N PHE A 84 -1.07 -1.99 5.61
CA PHE A 84 -1.73 -0.71 5.39
C PHE A 84 -3.22 -0.92 5.03
N LEU A 85 -3.49 -1.73 4.00
CA LEU A 85 -4.85 -1.97 3.49
C LEU A 85 -5.73 -2.62 4.56
N LEU A 86 -5.23 -3.63 5.28
CA LEU A 86 -5.96 -4.34 6.34
C LEU A 86 -6.33 -3.46 7.55
N ASN A 87 -5.65 -2.33 7.75
CA ASN A 87 -5.95 -1.40 8.84
C ASN A 87 -6.77 -0.18 8.39
N LEU A 88 -7.34 -0.21 7.17
CA LEU A 88 -8.45 0.67 6.80
C LEU A 88 -9.72 0.29 7.58
N ASP A 89 -10.46 1.28 8.10
CA ASP A 89 -11.56 1.06 9.04
C ASP A 89 -12.63 0.06 8.59
N PHE A 90 -12.91 0.01 7.28
CA PHE A 90 -13.97 -0.85 6.76
C PHE A 90 -13.54 -2.32 6.68
N MET A 91 -12.24 -2.62 6.67
CA MET A 91 -11.76 -3.99 6.53
C MET A 91 -12.20 -4.85 7.71
N GLU A 92 -12.45 -4.29 8.89
CA GLU A 92 -12.93 -5.07 10.04
C GLU A 92 -14.32 -5.66 9.81
N GLN A 93 -15.11 -5.04 8.93
CA GLN A 93 -16.50 -5.42 8.64
C GLN A 93 -16.60 -6.48 7.55
N LEU A 94 -15.49 -6.80 6.88
CA LEU A 94 -15.45 -7.76 5.78
C LEU A 94 -15.12 -9.17 6.28
N ASP A 95 -15.70 -10.17 5.63
CA ASP A 95 -15.34 -11.56 5.86
C ASP A 95 -13.93 -11.86 5.31
N VAL A 96 -13.35 -12.98 5.77
CA VAL A 96 -11.99 -13.38 5.40
C VAL A 96 -11.85 -13.57 3.89
N GLU A 97 -12.85 -14.17 3.23
CA GLU A 97 -12.83 -14.41 1.78
C GLU A 97 -12.87 -13.10 0.96
N ASP A 98 -13.69 -12.12 1.38
CA ASP A 98 -13.74 -10.81 0.74
C ASP A 98 -12.41 -10.06 0.93
N LYS A 99 -11.82 -10.12 2.13
CA LYS A 99 -10.47 -9.56 2.39
C LYS A 99 -9.42 -10.18 1.47
N ILE A 100 -9.40 -11.51 1.36
CA ILE A 100 -8.46 -12.24 0.50
C ILE A 100 -8.63 -11.79 -0.95
N THR A 101 -9.88 -11.69 -1.42
CA THR A 101 -10.22 -11.30 -2.79
C THR A 101 -9.71 -9.90 -3.11
N LEU A 102 -10.08 -8.91 -2.28
CA LEU A 102 -9.64 -7.52 -2.46
C LEU A 102 -8.12 -7.39 -2.45
N LEU A 103 -7.45 -8.02 -1.47
CA LEU A 103 -6.00 -7.93 -1.33
C LEU A 103 -5.26 -8.61 -2.49
N LYS A 104 -5.72 -9.78 -2.96
CA LYS A 104 -5.10 -10.45 -4.12
C LYS A 104 -5.15 -9.62 -5.40
N ILE A 105 -6.24 -8.88 -5.61
CA ILE A 105 -6.45 -8.09 -6.83
C ILE A 105 -5.63 -6.79 -6.81
N PHE A 106 -5.46 -6.17 -5.64
CA PHE A 106 -4.97 -4.80 -5.59
C PHE A 106 -3.63 -4.61 -4.86
N ALA A 107 -3.22 -5.51 -3.96
CA ALA A 107 -2.03 -5.26 -3.12
C ALA A 107 -0.75 -5.03 -3.93
N ALA A 108 -0.58 -5.71 -5.07
CA ALA A 108 0.55 -5.48 -5.98
C ALA A 108 0.53 -4.07 -6.59
N LYS A 109 -0.65 -3.60 -7.04
CA LYS A 109 -0.83 -2.25 -7.59
C LYS A 109 -0.56 -1.19 -6.52
N ALA A 110 -1.11 -1.37 -5.32
CA ALA A 110 -0.85 -0.50 -4.17
C ALA A 110 0.65 -0.46 -3.79
N THR A 111 1.33 -1.61 -3.84
CA THR A 111 2.78 -1.69 -3.56
C THR A 111 3.57 -0.83 -4.54
N MET A 112 3.18 -0.83 -5.83
CA MET A 112 3.79 0.02 -6.85
C MET A 112 3.52 1.50 -6.60
N LEU A 113 2.29 1.88 -6.25
CA LEU A 113 1.94 3.27 -5.92
C LEU A 113 2.75 3.79 -4.72
N PHE A 114 2.81 3.02 -3.63
CA PHE A 114 3.60 3.40 -2.44
C PHE A 114 5.10 3.43 -2.71
N THR A 115 5.62 2.52 -3.53
CA THR A 115 7.01 2.55 -3.93
C THR A 115 7.32 3.79 -4.77
N SER A 116 6.42 4.15 -5.69
CA SER A 116 6.55 5.37 -6.49
C SER A 116 6.54 6.63 -5.62
N LEU A 117 5.64 6.69 -4.63
CA LEU A 117 5.58 7.78 -3.64
C LEU A 117 6.90 7.93 -2.88
N ARG A 118 7.45 6.82 -2.35
CA ARG A 118 8.72 6.82 -1.64
C ARG A 118 9.88 7.25 -2.55
N THR A 119 9.88 6.76 -3.78
CA THR A 119 10.93 7.05 -4.77
C THR A 119 10.95 8.55 -5.09
N MET A 120 9.78 9.15 -5.35
CA MET A 120 9.62 10.59 -5.53
C MET A 120 10.09 11.37 -4.29
N ARG A 121 9.66 10.99 -3.08
CA ARG A 121 10.10 11.65 -1.83
C ARG A 121 11.61 11.58 -1.63
N GLY A 122 12.24 10.49 -2.06
CA GLY A 122 13.69 10.30 -2.06
C GLY A 122 14.41 11.02 -3.20
N LYS A 123 13.70 11.77 -4.06
CA LYS A 123 14.23 12.45 -5.25
C LYS A 123 14.95 11.51 -6.22
N ASN A 124 14.47 10.28 -6.34
CA ASN A 124 14.96 9.32 -7.31
C ASN A 124 14.07 9.36 -8.56
N GLU A 125 14.68 9.26 -9.74
CA GLU A 125 13.98 9.31 -11.04
C GLU A 125 13.46 7.93 -11.47
N LYS A 126 13.93 6.87 -10.81
CA LYS A 126 13.57 5.47 -11.10
C LYS A 126 13.21 4.71 -9.84
N LEU A 127 12.29 3.76 -9.97
CA LEU A 127 11.88 2.89 -8.88
C LEU A 127 13.05 2.06 -8.33
N ILE A 128 13.36 2.28 -7.06
CA ILE A 128 14.39 1.56 -6.30
C ILE A 128 13.80 0.97 -5.02
N THR A 129 14.31 -0.15 -4.55
CA THR A 129 14.01 -0.68 -3.21
C THR A 129 14.56 0.26 -2.13
N PRO A 130 14.12 0.15 -0.86
CA PRO A 130 14.75 0.88 0.24
C PRO A 130 16.25 0.63 0.37
N GLY A 131 16.73 -0.56 0.00
CA GLY A 131 18.16 -0.89 -0.02
C GLY A 131 18.93 -0.32 -1.22
N GLY A 132 18.27 0.38 -2.15
CA GLY A 132 18.89 0.95 -3.36
C GLY A 132 18.91 0.02 -4.57
N HIS A 133 18.41 -1.21 -4.43
CA HIS A 133 18.35 -2.17 -5.54
C HIS A 133 17.27 -1.83 -6.56
N GLU A 134 17.46 -2.24 -7.82
CA GLU A 134 16.48 -2.02 -8.88
C GLU A 134 15.28 -2.97 -8.73
N ILE A 135 14.06 -2.43 -8.89
CA ILE A 135 12.84 -3.23 -8.75
C ILE A 135 12.61 -4.11 -9.97
N LEU A 136 12.90 -3.57 -11.16
CA LEU A 136 12.77 -4.24 -12.43
C LEU A 136 14.19 -4.46 -12.95
N PRO A 137 14.79 -5.66 -12.86
CA PRO A 137 16.16 -5.88 -13.32
C PRO A 137 16.24 -5.99 -14.85
N ASP A 138 17.39 -5.62 -15.43
CA ASP A 138 17.63 -5.68 -16.88
C ASP A 138 17.50 -7.11 -17.44
N ALA A 139 17.72 -8.15 -16.63
CA ALA A 139 17.52 -9.55 -17.01
C ALA A 139 16.08 -9.88 -17.48
N LEU A 140 15.10 -9.05 -17.13
CA LEU A 140 13.73 -9.19 -17.62
C LEU A 140 13.58 -8.84 -19.11
N SER A 141 14.55 -8.12 -19.69
CA SER A 141 14.59 -7.78 -21.11
C SER A 141 14.69 -9.06 -21.94
N GLU A 142 15.59 -9.96 -21.54
CA GLU A 142 15.77 -11.26 -22.17
C GLU A 142 14.59 -12.19 -21.89
N PHE A 143 14.08 -12.19 -20.65
CA PHE A 143 13.00 -13.11 -20.26
C PHE A 143 11.67 -12.81 -20.95
N PHE A 144 11.35 -11.53 -21.15
CA PHE A 144 10.08 -11.10 -21.77
C PHE A 144 10.21 -10.67 -23.23
N ASP A 145 11.41 -10.74 -23.83
CA ASP A 145 11.70 -10.27 -25.18
C ASP A 145 11.26 -8.81 -25.40
N VAL A 146 11.71 -7.92 -24.50
CA VAL A 146 11.41 -6.48 -24.54
C VAL A 146 12.70 -5.67 -24.51
N SER A 147 12.70 -4.46 -25.06
CA SER A 147 13.88 -3.60 -25.05
C SER A 147 14.24 -3.11 -23.64
N LEU A 148 15.52 -2.87 -23.39
CA LEU A 148 15.97 -2.22 -22.15
C LEU A 148 15.35 -0.83 -21.98
N GLU A 149 15.09 -0.12 -23.08
CA GLU A 149 14.44 1.18 -23.05
C GLU A 149 13.01 1.09 -22.52
N PHE A 150 12.25 0.08 -22.96
CA PHE A 150 10.91 -0.18 -22.44
C PHE A 150 10.93 -0.47 -20.93
N LEU A 151 11.91 -1.22 -20.43
CA LEU A 151 12.07 -1.43 -18.99
C LEU A 151 12.39 -0.12 -18.24
N ARG A 152 13.25 0.74 -18.80
CA ARG A 152 13.57 2.05 -18.22
C ARG A 152 12.37 2.98 -18.17
N GLU A 153 11.54 2.98 -19.22
CA GLU A 153 10.28 3.70 -19.24
C GLU A 153 9.36 3.22 -18.12
N ILE A 154 9.16 1.90 -17.96
CA ILE A 154 8.34 1.34 -16.87
C ILE A 154 8.87 1.77 -15.50
N ARG A 155 10.20 1.73 -15.29
CA ARG A 155 10.83 2.10 -14.00
C ARG A 155 10.61 3.55 -13.60
N SER A 156 10.36 4.45 -14.56
CA SER A 156 10.21 5.88 -14.31
C SER A 156 8.77 6.37 -14.48
N LEU A 157 7.92 5.62 -15.20
CA LEU A 157 6.58 6.05 -15.62
C LEU A 157 5.73 6.58 -14.45
N LEU A 158 5.54 5.79 -13.39
CA LEU A 158 4.70 6.20 -12.26
C LEU A 158 5.29 7.39 -11.50
N VAL A 159 6.61 7.40 -11.29
CA VAL A 159 7.29 8.48 -10.58
C VAL A 159 7.16 9.78 -11.37
N ASN A 160 7.43 9.73 -12.67
CA ASN A 160 7.30 10.86 -13.58
C ASN A 160 5.86 11.38 -13.62
N LYS A 161 4.86 10.49 -13.67
CA LYS A 161 3.45 10.91 -13.65
C LYS A 161 3.03 11.59 -12.35
N ILE A 162 3.52 11.11 -11.20
CA ILE A 162 3.25 11.77 -9.90
C ILE A 162 3.87 13.17 -9.88
N ILE A 163 5.10 13.33 -10.41
CA ILE A 163 5.79 14.62 -10.50
C ILE A 163 5.09 15.56 -11.49
N GLU A 164 4.82 15.09 -12.71
CA GLU A 164 4.16 15.84 -13.79
C GLU A 164 2.81 16.40 -13.35
N LEU A 165 2.01 15.59 -12.64
CA LEU A 165 0.68 15.97 -12.16
C LEU A 165 0.70 16.70 -10.82
N ASN A 166 1.89 16.95 -10.24
CA ASN A 166 2.08 17.56 -8.92
C ASN A 166 1.19 16.91 -7.84
N ILE A 167 1.15 15.57 -7.83
CA ILE A 167 0.30 14.81 -6.90
C ILE A 167 0.92 14.85 -5.52
N THR A 168 0.19 15.40 -4.55
CA THR A 168 0.62 15.41 -3.15
C THR A 168 0.52 14.01 -2.53
N THR A 169 1.15 13.82 -1.37
CA THR A 169 1.05 12.56 -0.62
C THR A 169 -0.41 12.20 -0.37
N GLU A 170 -1.18 13.15 0.15
CA GLU A 170 -2.57 13.01 0.56
C GLU A 170 -3.43 12.54 -0.62
N LYS A 171 -3.28 13.20 -1.78
CA LYS A 171 -3.99 12.84 -3.01
C LYS A 171 -3.64 11.42 -3.46
N LEU A 172 -2.37 11.04 -3.42
CA LEU A 172 -1.98 9.69 -3.83
C LEU A 172 -2.51 8.62 -2.86
N LEU A 173 -2.55 8.89 -1.56
CA LEU A 173 -3.14 7.99 -0.57
C LEU A 173 -4.64 7.82 -0.80
N LEU A 174 -5.36 8.92 -1.04
CA LEU A 174 -6.79 8.89 -1.39
C LEU A 174 -7.03 8.09 -2.67
N VAL A 175 -6.29 8.38 -3.76
CA VAL A 175 -6.38 7.64 -5.03
C VAL A 175 -6.09 6.16 -4.84
N THR A 176 -5.08 5.81 -4.05
CA THR A 176 -4.75 4.40 -3.76
C THR A 176 -5.94 3.68 -3.12
N VAL A 177 -6.61 4.32 -2.15
CA VAL A 177 -7.77 3.73 -1.49
C VAL A 177 -9.00 3.72 -2.39
N ILE A 178 -9.22 4.75 -3.22
CA ILE A 178 -10.30 4.77 -4.22
C ILE A 178 -10.14 3.63 -5.23
N LEU A 179 -8.92 3.38 -5.71
CA LEU A 179 -8.60 2.29 -6.63
C LEU A 179 -8.67 0.91 -5.97
N PHE A 180 -8.51 0.84 -4.65
CA PHE A 180 -8.71 -0.40 -3.90
C PHE A 180 -10.18 -0.84 -3.92
N PHE A 181 -11.09 0.13 -3.98
CA PHE A 181 -12.50 -0.09 -4.23
C PHE A 181 -12.75 -0.24 -5.73
N ASP A 182 -12.36 -1.38 -6.30
CA ASP A 182 -12.73 -1.69 -7.68
C ASP A 182 -14.14 -2.33 -7.71
N PRO A 183 -15.18 -1.61 -8.15
CA PRO A 183 -16.54 -2.15 -8.21
C PRO A 183 -16.70 -3.23 -9.30
N ALA A 184 -15.72 -3.39 -10.20
CA ALA A 184 -15.72 -4.43 -11.22
C ALA A 184 -15.27 -5.80 -10.68
N ILE A 185 -15.00 -5.93 -9.38
CA ILE A 185 -14.73 -7.22 -8.74
C ILE A 185 -16.06 -7.98 -8.62
N CYS A 186 -16.40 -8.73 -9.67
CA CYS A 186 -17.63 -9.53 -9.78
C CYS A 186 -17.79 -10.64 -8.73
N THR A 187 -16.79 -10.85 -7.87
CA THR A 187 -16.74 -11.95 -6.90
C THR A 187 -16.97 -11.52 -5.45
N LEU A 188 -17.24 -10.23 -5.18
CA LEU A 188 -17.50 -9.76 -3.82
C LEU A 188 -18.88 -10.18 -3.33
N SER A 189 -19.00 -10.45 -2.03
CA SER A 189 -20.32 -10.62 -1.41
C SER A 189 -21.16 -9.34 -1.52
N GLY A 190 -22.50 -9.47 -1.54
CA GLY A 190 -23.40 -8.30 -1.60
C GLY A 190 -23.21 -7.33 -0.42
N GLY A 191 -22.86 -7.87 0.76
CA GLY A 191 -22.51 -7.08 1.93
C GLY A 191 -21.22 -6.28 1.73
N CYS A 192 -20.17 -6.93 1.23
CA CYS A 192 -18.91 -6.27 0.90
C CYS A 192 -19.10 -5.18 -0.17
N ALA A 193 -19.83 -5.46 -1.25
CA ALA A 193 -20.10 -4.49 -2.31
C ALA A 193 -20.78 -3.21 -1.78
N THR A 194 -21.72 -3.35 -0.84
CA THR A 194 -22.41 -2.22 -0.20
C THR A 194 -21.46 -1.37 0.64
N ILE A 195 -20.63 -2.00 1.47
CA ILE A 195 -19.64 -1.32 2.32
C ILE A 195 -18.60 -0.60 1.45
N VAL A 196 -18.05 -1.30 0.47
CA VAL A 196 -17.05 -0.79 -0.48
C VAL A 196 -17.57 0.44 -1.22
N THR A 197 -18.78 0.36 -1.78
CA THR A 197 -19.39 1.48 -2.52
C THR A 197 -19.61 2.71 -1.64
N SER A 198 -20.14 2.50 -0.42
CA SER A 198 -20.34 3.59 0.54
C SER A 198 -19.03 4.26 0.92
N LYS A 199 -17.97 3.47 1.17
CA LYS A 199 -16.66 4.00 1.53
C LYS A 199 -15.99 4.70 0.36
N GLN A 200 -16.04 4.13 -0.84
CA GLN A 200 -15.51 4.76 -2.05
C GLN A 200 -16.09 6.17 -2.27
N GLY A 201 -17.39 6.35 -2.03
CA GLY A 201 -18.04 7.66 -2.08
C GLY A 201 -17.37 8.68 -1.15
N ALA A 202 -17.12 8.30 0.11
CA ALA A 202 -16.48 9.19 1.09
C ALA A 202 -15.05 9.59 0.70
N TYR A 203 -14.22 8.64 0.24
CA TYR A 203 -12.86 8.94 -0.21
C TYR A 203 -12.84 9.75 -1.51
N THR A 204 -13.76 9.48 -2.43
CA THR A 204 -13.93 10.27 -3.66
C THR A 204 -14.32 11.71 -3.33
N SER A 205 -15.29 11.91 -2.44
CA SER A 205 -15.66 13.25 -1.97
C SER A 205 -14.49 13.97 -1.32
N ALA A 206 -13.69 13.28 -0.50
CA ALA A 206 -12.49 13.84 0.12
C ALA A 206 -11.40 14.24 -0.89
N LEU A 207 -11.33 13.59 -2.05
CA LEU A 207 -10.36 13.93 -3.12
C LEU A 207 -10.73 15.23 -3.86
N PHE A 208 -12.02 15.58 -3.92
CA PHE A 208 -12.53 16.74 -4.65
C PHE A 208 -12.79 17.97 -3.77
N GLN A 209 -12.51 17.89 -2.48
CA GLN A 209 -12.47 19.04 -1.55
C GLN A 209 -11.09 19.68 -1.58
#